data_AF-A0A4P9Y1T5-F1
#
_entry.id   AF-A0A4P9Y1T5-F1
#
_cell.length_a   1.000
_cell.length_b   1.000
_cell.length_c   1.000
_cell.angle_alpha   90.00
_cell.angle_beta   90.00
_cell.angle_gamma   90.00
#
_symmetry.space_group_name_H-M   'P 1'
#
loop_
_entity.id
_entity.type
_entity.pdbx_description
1 polymer ?
#
loop_
_entity_poly.entity_id
_entity_poly.type
_entity_poly.pdbx_seq_one_letter_code
_entity_poly.pdbx_strand_id
1 'polypeptide(L)'
;MWLALLILLLAILTSVIRVVGYTRVAEKLYQTYFSLVPNPIVLERQKYKRETLRLRGQLRATNAHDEFAKWAKIRRKLDASTNKYDQL
;
A
#
# COMPACT_ATOMS: atom_id res chain seq x y z
N MET A 1 11.93 -46.28 -4.45
CA MET A 1 10.73 -45.48 -4.10
C MET A 1 10.90 -43.97 -4.33
N TRP A 2 12.10 -43.40 -4.18
CA TRP A 2 12.39 -41.98 -4.45
C TRP A 2 12.14 -41.52 -5.89
N LEU A 3 12.52 -42.34 -6.88
CA LEU A 3 12.34 -42.01 -8.31
C LEU A 3 10.87 -41.83 -8.72
N ALA A 4 9.98 -42.68 -8.22
CA ALA A 4 8.55 -42.58 -8.51
C ALA A 4 7.93 -41.31 -7.90
N LEU A 5 8.38 -40.93 -6.70
CA LEU A 5 7.97 -39.67 -6.07
C LEU A 5 8.47 -38.46 -6.87
N LEU A 6 9.70 -38.50 -7.38
CA LEU A 6 10.26 -37.45 -8.23
C LEU A 6 9.47 -37.26 -9.53
N ILE A 7 9.14 -38.36 -10.20
CA ILE A 7 8.35 -38.35 -11.44
C ILE A 7 6.93 -37.85 -11.17
N LEU A 8 6.31 -38.29 -10.07
CA LEU A 8 4.99 -37.81 -9.64
C LEU A 8 5.03 -36.30 -9.36
N LEU A 9 6.06 -35.82 -8.66
CA LEU A 9 6.22 -34.41 -8.33
C LEU A 9 6.38 -33.55 -9.60
N LEU A 10 7.20 -34.02 -10.55
CA LEU A 10 7.36 -33.38 -11.85
C LEU A 10 6.02 -33.33 -12.61
N ALA A 11 5.30 -34.46 -12.70
CA ALA A 11 4.02 -34.53 -13.40
C ALA A 11 2.94 -33.60 -12.80
N ILE A 12 2.90 -33.49 -11.47
CA ILE A 12 2.04 -32.54 -10.77
C ILE A 12 2.45 -31.10 -11.12
N LEU A 13 3.74 -30.79 -11.11
CA LEU A 13 4.25 -29.46 -11.43
C LEU A 13 3.87 -29.04 -12.86
N THR A 14 4.07 -29.92 -13.85
CA THR A 14 3.68 -29.64 -15.24
C THR A 14 2.17 -29.47 -15.39
N SER A 15 1.38 -30.28 -14.68
CA SER A 15 -0.08 -30.19 -14.71
C SER A 15 -0.60 -28.90 -14.08
N VAL A 16 0.01 -28.46 -12.97
CA VAL A 16 -0.30 -27.17 -12.32
C VAL A 16 0.00 -26.01 -13.27
N ILE A 17 1.16 -26.00 -13.94
CA ILE A 17 1.50 -24.96 -14.92
C ILE A 17 0.47 -24.93 -16.07
N ARG A 18 0.04 -26.11 -16.54
CA ARG A 18 -0.95 -26.24 -17.63
C ARG A 18 -2.35 -25.75 -17.23
N VAL A 19 -2.78 -26.02 -15.99
CA VAL A 19 -4.11 -25.64 -15.46
C VAL A 19 -4.16 -24.17 -15.05
N VAL A 20 -3.09 -23.65 -14.45
CA VAL A 20 -3.04 -22.26 -14.00
C VAL A 20 -2.91 -21.32 -15.21
N GLY A 21 -2.21 -21.74 -16.27
CA GLY A 21 -1.95 -20.94 -17.45
C GLY A 21 -0.88 -19.89 -17.20
N TYR A 22 -0.03 -19.65 -18.20
CA TYR A 22 1.12 -18.72 -18.11
C TYR A 22 0.73 -17.33 -17.59
N THR A 23 -0.46 -16.87 -17.94
CA THR A 23 -0.99 -15.55 -17.56
C THR A 23 -1.24 -15.43 -16.05
N ARG A 24 -1.86 -16.43 -15.41
CA ARG A 24 -2.14 -16.35 -13.96
C ARG A 24 -0.88 -16.56 -13.12
N VAL A 25 0.07 -17.38 -13.59
CA VAL A 25 1.37 -17.53 -12.91
C VAL A 25 2.14 -16.22 -12.99
N ALA A 26 2.21 -15.60 -14.17
CA ALA A 26 2.88 -14.32 -14.37
C ALA A 26 2.25 -13.22 -13.51
N GLU A 27 0.92 -13.13 -13.47
CA GLU A 27 0.22 -12.12 -12.69
C GLU A 27 0.41 -12.32 -11.18
N LYS A 28 0.38 -13.57 -10.70
CA LYS A 28 0.62 -13.87 -9.28
C LYS A 28 2.07 -13.63 -8.87
N LEU A 29 3.04 -13.97 -9.72
CA LEU A 29 4.44 -13.62 -9.52
C LEU A 29 4.63 -12.10 -9.52
N TYR A 30 3.98 -11.39 -10.44
CA TYR A 30 4.08 -9.94 -10.55
C TYR A 30 3.47 -9.24 -9.32
N GLN A 31 2.31 -9.69 -8.85
CA GLN A 31 1.70 -9.19 -7.60
C GLN A 31 2.58 -9.47 -6.38
N THR A 32 3.17 -10.66 -6.31
CA THR A 32 4.07 -11.04 -5.21
C THR A 32 5.35 -10.21 -5.26
N TYR A 33 5.91 -9.98 -6.44
CA TYR A 33 7.06 -9.12 -6.67
C TYR A 33 6.76 -7.66 -6.26
N PHE A 34 5.62 -7.11 -6.68
CA PHE A 34 5.22 -5.74 -6.33
C PHE A 34 4.91 -5.59 -4.83
N SER A 35 4.44 -6.65 -4.18
CA SER A 35 4.24 -6.66 -2.72
C SER A 35 5.56 -6.75 -1.93
N LEU A 36 6.59 -7.37 -2.51
CA LEU A 36 7.90 -7.57 -1.86
C LEU A 36 8.86 -6.41 -2.10
N VAL A 37 8.69 -5.65 -3.18
CA VAL A 37 9.49 -4.45 -3.46
C VAL A 37 8.79 -3.25 -2.80
N PRO A 38 9.29 -2.75 -1.65
CA PRO A 38 8.71 -1.58 -1.02
C PRO A 38 8.93 -0.36 -1.91
N ASN A 39 7.88 0.05 -2.62
CA ASN A 39 7.92 1.29 -3.38
C ASN A 39 7.91 2.47 -2.39
N PRO A 40 8.97 3.31 -2.35
CA PRO A 40 9.08 4.42 -1.41
C PRO A 40 7.88 5.39 -1.52
N ILE A 41 7.31 5.53 -2.72
CA ILE A 41 6.14 6.39 -2.99
C ILE A 41 4.91 5.88 -2.25
N VAL A 42 4.70 4.56 -2.19
CA VAL A 42 3.55 3.95 -1.50
C VAL A 42 3.66 4.15 0.01
N LEU A 43 4.88 4.04 0.56
CA LEU A 43 5.14 4.30 1.97
C LEU A 43 4.91 5.77 2.33
N GLU A 44 5.40 6.69 1.50
CA GLU A 44 5.18 8.13 1.68
C GLU A 44 3.71 8.50 1.57
N ARG A 45 2.99 7.98 0.57
CA ARG A 45 1.55 8.20 0.41
C ARG A 45 0.76 7.72 1.63
N GLN A 46 1.09 6.55 2.19
CA GLN A 46 0.47 6.08 3.42
C GLN A 46 0.78 6.96 4.64
N LYS A 47 2.01 7.48 4.74
CA LYS A 47 2.42 8.40 5.80
C LYS A 47 1.62 9.71 5.73
N TYR A 48 1.55 10.34 4.55
CA TYR A 48 0.79 11.59 4.38
C TYR A 48 -0.72 11.38 4.59
N LYS A 49 -1.27 10.24 4.17
CA LYS A 49 -2.67 9.88 4.46
C LYS A 49 -2.95 9.81 5.97
N ARG A 50 -2.06 9.20 6.76
CA ARG A 50 -2.21 9.17 8.22
C ARG A 50 -2.06 10.56 8.84
N GLU A 51 -1.12 11.37 8.34
CA GLU A 51 -0.91 12.72 8.85
C GLU A 51 -2.11 13.64 8.57
N THR A 52 -2.71 13.59 7.37
CA THR A 52 -3.90 14.38 7.04
C THR A 52 -5.10 13.98 7.90
N LEU A 53 -5.33 12.68 8.12
CA LEU A 53 -6.37 12.20 9.03
C LEU A 53 -6.16 12.69 10.47
N ARG A 54 -4.91 12.64 10.97
CA ARG A 54 -4.58 13.14 12.31
C ARG A 54 -4.83 14.64 12.44
N LEU A 55 -4.37 15.43 11.45
CA LEU A 55 -4.55 16.88 11.44
C LEU A 55 -6.03 17.28 11.31
N ARG A 56 -6.83 16.56 10.53
CA ARG A 56 -8.30 16.73 10.49
C ARG A 56 -8.94 16.46 11.85
N GLY A 57 -8.49 15.42 12.56
CA GLY A 57 -8.95 15.14 13.92
C GLY A 57 -8.62 16.26 14.90
N GLN A 58 -7.37 16.77 14.87
CA GLN A 58 -6.94 17.89 15.70
C GLN A 58 -7.70 19.18 15.40
N LEU A 59 -7.97 19.46 14.12
CA LEU A 59 -8.73 20.63 13.69
C LEU A 59 -10.19 20.59 14.18
N ARG A 60 -10.79 19.40 14.22
CA ARG A 60 -12.15 19.21 14.79
C ARG A 60 -12.19 19.36 16.30
N ALA A 61 -11.10 19.02 16.98
CA ALA A 61 -10.99 19.15 18.44
C ALA A 61 -10.62 20.57 18.90
N THR A 62 -10.17 21.46 18.00
CA THR A 62 -9.86 22.85 18.31
C THR A 62 -11.07 23.73 18.01
N ASN A 63 -11.47 24.58 18.95
CA ASN A 63 -12.52 25.56 18.70
C ASN A 63 -11.96 26.70 17.83
N ALA A 64 -12.57 26.96 16.68
CA ALA A 64 -12.08 27.95 15.72
C ALA A 64 -12.21 29.40 16.23
N HIS A 65 -13.12 29.66 17.16
CA HIS A 65 -13.35 31.00 17.73
C HIS A 65 -12.34 31.35 18.83
N ASP A 66 -12.23 30.53 19.88
CA ASP A 66 -11.36 30.84 21.03
C ASP A 66 -9.89 30.53 20.77
N GLU A 67 -9.60 29.52 19.95
CA GLU A 67 -8.24 29.06 19.65
C GLU A 67 -7.84 29.35 18.18
N PHE A 68 -8.30 30.47 17.61
CA PHE A 68 -8.11 30.80 16.18
C PHE A 68 -6.65 30.70 15.71
N ALA A 69 -5.68 31.19 16.50
CA ALA A 69 -4.27 31.13 16.16
C ALA A 69 -3.76 29.68 16.01
N LYS A 70 -4.22 28.79 16.89
CA LYS A 70 -3.88 27.36 16.87
C LYS A 70 -4.62 26.65 15.73
N TRP A 71 -5.90 26.98 15.52
CA TRP A 71 -6.71 26.47 14.41
C TRP A 71 -6.09 26.84 13.05
N ALA A 72 -5.70 28.10 12.84
CA ALA A 72 -5.09 28.58 11.60
C ALA A 72 -3.76 27.87 11.31
N LYS A 73 -2.95 27.61 12.35
CA LYS A 73 -1.70 26.86 12.21
C LYS A 73 -1.93 25.40 11.81
N ILE A 74 -2.91 24.72 12.43
CA ILE A 74 -3.27 23.34 12.09
C ILE A 74 -3.85 23.26 10.68
N ARG A 75 -4.69 24.22 10.29
CA ARG A 75 -5.29 24.32 8.95
C ARG A 75 -4.23 24.44 7.85
N ARG A 76 -3.29 25.37 7.98
CA ARG A 76 -2.17 25.52 7.01
C ARG A 76 -1.33 24.25 6.90
N LYS A 77 -1.10 23.57 8.02
CA LYS A 77 -0.36 22.30 8.02
C LYS A 77 -1.16 21.19 7.32
N LEU A 78 -2.47 21.12 7.53
CA LEU A 78 -3.34 20.18 6.83
C LEU A 78 -3.34 20.42 5.32
N ASP A 79 -3.45 21.67 4.89
CA ASP A 79 -3.46 22.04 3.48
C ASP A 79 -2.12 21.69 2.82
N ALA A 80 -0.99 21.94 3.50
CA ALA A 80 0.34 21.55 3.03
C ALA A 80 0.52 20.02 2.92
N SER A 81 0.08 19.25 3.93
CA SER A 81 0.14 17.78 3.90
C SER A 81 -0.79 17.18 2.85
N THR A 82 -1.93 17.81 2.56
CA THR A 82 -2.87 17.37 1.53
C THR A 82 -2.29 17.60 0.14
N ASN A 83 -1.66 18.76 -0.10
CA ASN A 83 -1.01 19.04 -1.38
C ASN A 83 0.14 18.05 -1.67
N LYS A 84 0.95 17.70 -0.66
CA LYS A 84 1.98 16.66 -0.79
C LYS A 84 1.40 15.27 -1.10
N TYR A 85 0.22 14.95 -0.57
CA TYR A 85 -0.46 13.70 -0.88
C TYR A 85 -0.99 13.68 -2.32
N ASP A 86 -1.52 14.79 -2.83
CA ASP A 86 -2.06 14.89 -4.20
C ASP A 86 -0.96 14.92 -5.28
N GLN A 87 0.25 15.37 -4.94
CA GLN A 87 1.42 15.37 -5.84
C GLN A 87 2.15 14.02 -5.93
N LEU A 88 1.82 13.05 -5.06
CA LEU A 88 2.40 11.69 -5.02
C LEU A 88 1.47 10.65 -5.64
#